data_AF-A0A4U0TPP5-F1
#
_entry.id   AF-A0A4U0TPP5-F1
#
_cell.length_a   1.000
_cell.length_b   1.000
_cell.length_c   1.000
_cell.angle_alpha   90.00
_cell.angle_beta   90.00
_cell.angle_gamma   90.00
#
_symmetry.space_group_name_H-M   'P 1'
#
loop_
_entity.id
_entity.type
_entity.pdbx_description
1 polymer ?
#
loop_
_entity_poly.entity_id
_entity_poly.type
_entity_poly.pdbx_seq_one_letter_code
_entity_poly.pdbx_strand_id
1 'polypeptide(L)'
;MEAYRVYSPLTPTTRDFGRVTVGDGVVLQAVEMSCIPGTRFSEFQPRTPWLDPDTVKRYKRLLRNVATFFARSWYGGRTSSPALERCTGKVGRSILFRLEALERYLPSRALRVKARVTRQGVEQGGLDATPVVLTHGDFLPSNIMVEPVSWTVEGYVDWAEAEHLPTGMCLYGLEYLLGYVESGCGERVRSRFVYYEQVDELREAFWTALEEQVPAICHEDARRALELSCDVGILLWKGFAWDDGAIDRVVSPESDADEVACLEAWLVEKPNGSRHSSPSDDSPRSLFSTTLCGAWA
;
A
#
# COMPACT_ATOMS: atom_id res chain seq x y z
N MET A 1 -15.54 -15.05 7.21
CA MET A 1 -15.12 -16.39 6.75
C MET A 1 -13.87 -16.38 5.88
N GLU A 2 -13.78 -15.56 4.83
CA GLU A 2 -12.62 -15.60 3.91
C GLU A 2 -11.33 -14.99 4.48
N ALA A 3 -11.42 -13.82 5.14
CA ALA A 3 -10.28 -13.22 5.83
C ALA A 3 -9.66 -14.19 6.85
N TYR A 4 -10.50 -14.88 7.64
CA TYR A 4 -10.04 -15.91 8.58
C TYR A 4 -9.28 -17.05 7.89
N ARG A 5 -9.73 -17.52 6.73
CA ARG A 5 -9.06 -18.59 5.99
C ARG A 5 -7.63 -18.21 5.58
N VAL A 6 -7.40 -16.96 5.18
CA VAL A 6 -6.10 -16.48 4.69
C VAL A 6 -5.20 -16.00 5.83
N TYR A 7 -5.77 -15.31 6.81
CA TYR A 7 -5.02 -14.53 7.79
C TYR A 7 -5.07 -15.09 9.21
N SER A 8 -5.79 -16.18 9.48
CA SER A 8 -5.82 -16.81 10.81
C SER A 8 -4.41 -17.02 11.39
N PRO A 9 -4.19 -16.76 12.69
CA PRO A 9 -5.18 -16.34 13.70
C PRO A 9 -5.41 -14.82 13.79
N LEU A 10 -4.88 -14.02 12.86
CA LEU A 10 -4.82 -12.54 12.96
C LEU A 10 -6.13 -11.83 12.59
N THR A 11 -7.25 -12.54 12.56
CA THR A 11 -8.55 -11.97 12.17
C THR A 11 -9.66 -12.56 13.03
N PRO A 12 -10.75 -11.80 13.29
CA PRO A 12 -11.87 -12.32 14.04
C PRO A 12 -12.43 -13.60 13.43
N THR A 13 -12.73 -14.60 14.26
CA THR A 13 -13.70 -15.62 13.88
C THR A 13 -15.07 -14.97 13.77
N THR A 14 -15.87 -15.43 12.82
CA THR A 14 -17.19 -14.88 12.52
C THR A 14 -18.19 -16.02 12.51
N ARG A 15 -19.30 -15.87 13.24
CA ARG A 15 -20.44 -16.77 13.21
C ARG A 15 -21.68 -16.00 12.78
N ASP A 16 -22.28 -16.44 11.70
CA ASP A 16 -23.50 -15.83 11.16
C ASP A 16 -24.75 -16.39 11.86
N PHE A 17 -25.61 -15.50 12.34
CA PHE A 17 -26.90 -15.81 12.96
C PHE A 17 -28.10 -15.54 12.05
N GLY A 18 -27.86 -15.08 10.83
CA GLY A 18 -28.90 -14.74 9.87
C GLY A 18 -29.44 -13.33 10.06
N ARG A 19 -30.61 -13.08 9.46
CA ARG A 19 -31.27 -11.78 9.47
C ARG A 19 -32.26 -11.68 10.61
N VAL A 20 -32.21 -10.58 11.34
CA VAL A 20 -33.10 -10.25 12.45
C VAL A 20 -33.87 -8.99 12.10
N THR A 21 -35.16 -8.97 12.39
CA THR A 21 -35.99 -7.77 12.20
C THR A 21 -36.03 -7.00 13.51
N VAL A 22 -35.71 -5.70 13.47
CA VAL A 22 -35.65 -4.81 14.64
C VAL A 22 -36.54 -3.59 14.39
N GLY A 23 -37.30 -3.17 15.41
CA GLY A 23 -38.17 -2.00 15.34
C GLY A 23 -39.23 -2.09 14.25
N ASP A 24 -39.41 -1.01 13.48
CA ASP A 24 -40.40 -0.85 12.40
C ASP A 24 -40.06 -1.64 11.12
N GLY A 25 -39.56 -2.87 11.25
CA GLY A 25 -39.29 -3.74 10.10
C GLY A 25 -37.88 -3.62 9.51
N VAL A 26 -36.93 -2.99 10.20
CA VAL A 26 -35.54 -2.91 9.74
C VAL A 26 -34.90 -4.28 9.82
N VAL A 27 -34.44 -4.80 8.68
CA VAL A 27 -33.78 -6.11 8.59
C VAL A 27 -32.27 -5.92 8.73
N LEU A 28 -31.70 -6.43 9.82
CA LEU A 28 -30.26 -6.40 10.10
C LEU A 28 -29.67 -7.80 9.98
N GLN A 29 -28.44 -7.90 9.50
CA GLN A 29 -27.67 -9.14 9.61
C GLN A 29 -27.04 -9.20 11.01
N ALA A 30 -27.30 -10.27 11.76
CA ALA A 30 -26.67 -10.51 13.05
C ALA A 30 -25.46 -11.44 12.89
N VAL A 31 -24.32 -10.99 13.39
CA VAL A 31 -23.08 -11.77 13.40
C VAL A 31 -22.43 -11.67 14.78
N GLU A 32 -21.87 -12.77 15.25
CA GLU A 32 -20.98 -12.82 16.40
C GLU A 32 -19.54 -12.86 15.90
N MET A 33 -18.67 -12.12 16.58
CA MET A 33 -17.25 -12.05 16.23
C MET A 33 -16.39 -12.24 17.47
N SER A 34 -15.29 -12.98 17.35
CA SER A 34 -14.29 -12.99 18.42
C SER A 34 -13.62 -11.62 18.53
N CYS A 35 -13.33 -11.18 19.74
CA CYS A 35 -12.52 -9.99 19.96
C CYS A 35 -11.03 -10.30 19.68
N ILE A 36 -10.38 -9.45 18.89
CA ILE A 36 -8.91 -9.46 18.77
C ILE A 36 -8.33 -8.74 19.98
N PRO A 37 -7.37 -9.34 20.71
CA PRO A 37 -6.78 -8.70 21.87
C PRO A 37 -5.89 -7.52 21.49
N GLY A 38 -5.50 -6.73 22.50
CA GLY A 38 -4.59 -5.60 22.34
C GLY A 38 -5.30 -4.26 22.15
N THR A 39 -4.52 -3.28 21.70
CA THR A 39 -4.94 -1.88 21.53
C THR A 39 -4.62 -1.43 20.11
N ARG A 40 -5.36 -0.46 19.57
CA ARG A 40 -5.13 0.05 18.22
C ARG A 40 -3.76 0.71 18.13
N PHE A 41 -2.99 0.42 17.10
CA PHE A 41 -1.65 1.01 16.95
C PHE A 41 -1.70 2.54 16.83
N SER A 42 -2.78 3.10 16.27
CA SER A 42 -3.01 4.55 16.20
C SER A 42 -2.94 5.25 17.57
N GLU A 43 -3.19 4.55 18.68
CA GLU A 43 -3.10 5.10 20.04
C GLU A 43 -1.65 5.23 20.53
N PHE A 44 -0.71 4.49 19.94
CA PHE A 44 0.71 4.53 20.27
C PHE A 44 1.56 5.26 19.24
N GLN A 45 1.00 5.54 18.07
CA GLN A 45 1.75 6.10 16.95
C GLN A 45 2.36 7.47 17.31
N PRO A 46 3.70 7.60 17.32
CA PRO A 46 4.38 8.84 17.66
C PRO A 46 4.04 9.96 16.68
N ARG A 47 3.82 11.16 17.22
CA ARG A 47 3.59 12.41 16.46
C ARG A 47 4.77 13.37 16.57
N THR A 48 5.98 12.80 16.61
CA THR A 48 7.25 13.52 16.64
C THR A 48 8.16 12.98 15.53
N PRO A 49 8.99 13.81 14.88
CA PRO A 49 9.85 13.34 13.79
C PRO A 49 10.90 12.33 14.25
N TRP A 50 11.44 12.51 15.46
CA TRP A 50 12.50 11.67 16.00
C TRP A 50 11.93 10.59 16.92
N LEU A 51 12.33 9.34 16.68
CA LEU A 51 11.99 8.19 17.51
C LEU A 51 13.18 7.81 18.41
N ASP A 52 12.92 7.54 19.68
CA ASP A 52 13.95 6.99 20.57
C ASP A 52 14.30 5.54 20.20
N PRO A 53 15.49 5.03 20.59
CA PRO A 53 15.96 3.70 20.21
C PRO A 53 15.02 2.55 20.59
N ASP A 54 14.32 2.64 21.73
CA ASP A 54 13.37 1.61 22.17
C ASP A 54 12.10 1.65 21.31
N THR A 55 11.63 2.83 20.94
CA THR A 55 10.53 3.02 19.99
C THR A 55 10.88 2.48 18.60
N VAL A 56 12.09 2.77 18.08
CA VAL A 56 12.56 2.19 16.81
C VAL A 56 12.56 0.66 16.85
N LYS A 57 13.03 0.06 17.95
CA LYS A 57 13.04 -1.40 18.14
C LYS A 57 11.63 -2.00 18.11
N ARG A 58 10.65 -1.35 18.75
CA ARG A 58 9.24 -1.77 18.72
C ARG A 58 8.64 -1.61 17.34
N TYR A 59 8.92 -0.51 16.65
CA TYR A 59 8.50 -0.28 15.27
C TYR A 59 9.03 -1.34 14.30
N LYS A 60 10.31 -1.70 14.39
CA LYS A 60 10.87 -2.79 13.59
C LYS A 60 10.18 -4.13 13.83
N ARG A 61 9.68 -4.39 15.04
CA ARG A 61 8.90 -5.60 15.34
C ARG A 61 7.54 -5.53 14.66
N LEU A 62 6.83 -4.42 14.82
CA LEU A 62 5.56 -4.13 14.15
C LEU A 62 5.68 -4.34 12.63
N LEU A 63 6.67 -3.70 11.99
CA LEU A 63 6.87 -3.78 10.54
C LEU A 63 7.22 -5.19 10.05
N ARG A 64 7.96 -5.98 10.84
CA ARG A 64 8.15 -7.41 10.54
C ARG A 64 6.84 -8.20 10.60
N ASN A 65 5.96 -7.93 11.58
CA ASN A 65 4.66 -8.58 11.63
C ASN A 65 3.73 -8.15 10.49
N VAL A 66 3.79 -6.87 10.09
CA VAL A 66 3.09 -6.35 8.90
C VAL A 66 3.64 -7.01 7.62
N ALA A 67 4.95 -7.21 7.51
CA ALA A 67 5.54 -7.98 6.40
C ALA A 67 5.00 -9.43 6.37
N THR A 68 4.86 -10.09 7.53
CA THR A 68 4.22 -11.41 7.61
C THR A 68 2.76 -11.39 7.15
N PHE A 69 2.01 -10.32 7.41
CA PHE A 69 0.65 -10.16 6.88
C PHE A 69 0.64 -10.13 5.35
N PHE A 70 1.49 -9.31 4.72
CA PHE A 70 1.59 -9.26 3.26
C PHE A 70 2.13 -10.57 2.66
N ALA A 71 3.03 -11.27 3.34
CA ALA A 71 3.50 -12.58 2.93
C ALA A 71 2.36 -13.62 2.93
N ARG A 72 1.53 -13.66 3.98
CA ARG A 72 0.34 -14.54 4.03
C ARG A 72 -0.63 -14.23 2.89
N SER A 73 -0.87 -12.95 2.64
CA SER A 73 -1.68 -12.49 1.52
C SER A 73 -1.15 -13.05 0.20
N TRP A 74 0.16 -12.88 -0.08
CA TRP A 74 0.81 -13.34 -1.30
C TRP A 74 0.57 -14.84 -1.54
N TYR A 75 0.84 -15.68 -0.55
CA TYR A 75 0.69 -17.13 -0.68
C TYR A 75 -0.77 -17.61 -0.70
N GLY A 76 -1.70 -16.83 -0.14
CA GLY A 76 -3.14 -17.07 -0.25
C GLY A 76 -3.73 -16.65 -1.60
N GLY A 77 -2.96 -15.94 -2.42
CA GLY A 77 -3.39 -15.38 -3.69
C GLY A 77 -3.45 -16.35 -4.86
N ARG A 78 -3.99 -15.85 -5.97
CA ARG A 78 -4.09 -16.58 -7.23
C ARG A 78 -3.46 -15.74 -8.34
N THR A 79 -2.52 -16.32 -9.07
CA THR A 79 -1.97 -15.70 -10.27
C THR A 79 -2.94 -15.84 -11.44
N SER A 80 -3.03 -14.80 -12.26
CA SER A 80 -3.81 -14.78 -13.49
C SER A 80 -3.26 -13.70 -14.41
N SER A 81 -3.32 -13.96 -15.72
CA SER A 81 -3.09 -12.94 -16.75
C SER A 81 -4.31 -12.95 -17.67
N PRO A 82 -5.07 -11.85 -17.76
CA PRO A 82 -4.88 -10.59 -17.03
C PRO A 82 -5.21 -10.68 -15.51
N ALA A 83 -4.46 -9.99 -14.66
CA ALA A 83 -4.73 -9.92 -13.21
C ALA A 83 -6.10 -9.30 -12.91
N LEU A 84 -6.47 -8.27 -13.68
CA LEU A 84 -7.71 -7.51 -13.46
C LEU A 84 -8.98 -8.37 -13.61
N GLU A 85 -8.95 -9.46 -14.38
CA GLU A 85 -10.11 -10.35 -14.55
C GLU A 85 -10.49 -11.08 -13.24
N ARG A 86 -9.55 -11.21 -12.30
CA ARG A 86 -9.82 -11.78 -10.96
C ARG A 86 -10.28 -10.74 -9.95
N CYS A 87 -10.27 -9.47 -10.30
CA CYS A 87 -10.66 -8.39 -9.40
C CYS A 87 -12.18 -8.19 -9.45
N THR A 88 -12.90 -8.83 -8.53
CA THR A 88 -14.36 -9.01 -8.62
C THR A 88 -15.18 -7.94 -7.87
N GLY A 89 -14.56 -7.17 -6.97
CA GLY A 89 -15.26 -6.16 -6.19
C GLY A 89 -15.40 -4.83 -6.93
N LYS A 90 -15.73 -3.77 -6.18
CA LYS A 90 -16.06 -2.46 -6.75
C LYS A 90 -14.79 -1.70 -7.16
N VAL A 91 -13.73 -1.82 -6.37
CA VAL A 91 -12.46 -1.13 -6.62
C VAL A 91 -11.81 -1.72 -7.87
N GLY A 92 -11.69 -3.05 -7.92
CA GLY A 92 -11.06 -3.79 -9.00
C GLY A 92 -11.65 -3.49 -10.37
N ARG A 93 -12.99 -3.47 -10.47
CA ARG A 93 -13.71 -3.17 -11.71
C ARG A 93 -13.61 -1.72 -12.18
N SER A 94 -13.15 -0.82 -11.31
CA SER A 94 -13.09 0.62 -11.59
C SER A 94 -11.67 1.19 -11.62
N ILE A 95 -10.62 0.37 -11.46
CA ILE A 95 -9.22 0.82 -11.39
C ILE A 95 -8.86 1.74 -12.56
N LEU A 96 -9.02 1.29 -13.80
CA LEU A 96 -8.62 2.08 -14.98
C LEU A 96 -9.40 3.38 -15.11
N PHE A 97 -10.72 3.33 -14.90
CA PHE A 97 -11.59 4.51 -14.93
C PHE A 97 -11.18 5.54 -13.87
N ARG A 98 -10.91 5.08 -12.64
CA ARG A 98 -10.48 5.94 -11.54
C ARG A 98 -9.11 6.54 -11.79
N LEU A 99 -8.14 5.77 -12.29
CA LEU A 99 -6.83 6.29 -12.68
C LEU A 99 -6.93 7.34 -13.79
N GLU A 100 -7.85 7.18 -14.75
CA GLU A 100 -8.09 8.16 -15.81
C GLU A 100 -8.73 9.46 -15.26
N ALA A 101 -9.60 9.37 -14.25
CA ALA A 101 -10.12 10.53 -13.53
C ALA A 101 -8.99 11.26 -12.78
N LEU A 102 -8.14 10.52 -12.07
CA LEU A 102 -7.00 11.06 -11.34
C LEU A 102 -5.97 11.73 -12.28
N GLU A 103 -5.67 11.13 -13.42
CA GLU A 103 -4.83 11.72 -14.47
C GLU A 103 -5.34 13.10 -14.92
N ARG A 104 -6.66 13.27 -14.98
CA ARG A 104 -7.29 14.52 -15.43
C ARG A 104 -7.38 15.58 -14.34
N TYR A 105 -7.74 15.18 -13.12
CA TYR A 105 -8.25 16.11 -12.11
C TYR A 105 -7.36 16.25 -10.87
N LEU A 106 -6.31 15.44 -10.69
CA LEU A 106 -5.39 15.64 -9.56
C LEU A 106 -4.79 17.06 -9.59
N PRO A 107 -4.59 17.70 -8.43
CA PRO A 107 -4.32 19.13 -8.38
C PRO A 107 -2.94 19.51 -8.95
N SER A 108 -1.90 18.73 -8.65
CA SER A 108 -0.57 19.01 -9.15
C SER A 108 -0.30 18.32 -10.49
N ARG A 109 0.48 19.00 -11.35
CA ARG A 109 0.90 18.42 -12.64
C ARG A 109 1.73 17.15 -12.45
N ALA A 110 2.57 17.10 -11.42
CA ALA A 110 3.40 15.94 -11.12
C ALA A 110 2.54 14.72 -10.78
N LEU A 111 1.50 14.91 -9.95
CA LEU A 111 0.55 13.86 -9.59
C LEU A 111 -0.25 13.37 -10.80
N ARG A 112 -0.72 14.27 -11.67
CA ARG A 112 -1.38 13.88 -12.94
C ARG A 112 -0.47 13.05 -13.85
N VAL A 113 0.81 13.42 -13.96
CA VAL A 113 1.81 12.64 -14.72
C VAL A 113 2.01 11.26 -14.09
N LYS A 114 2.11 11.17 -12.77
CA LYS A 114 2.22 9.90 -12.05
C LYS A 114 1.00 9.01 -12.31
N ALA A 115 -0.22 9.55 -12.15
CA ALA A 115 -1.44 8.82 -12.44
C ALA A 115 -1.52 8.30 -13.89
N ARG A 116 -1.09 9.10 -14.87
CA ARG A 116 -0.99 8.67 -16.27
C ARG A 116 -0.03 7.49 -16.46
N VAL A 117 1.18 7.58 -15.91
CA VAL A 117 2.20 6.52 -16.04
C VAL A 117 1.70 5.24 -15.36
N THR A 118 1.11 5.37 -14.18
CA THR A 118 0.49 4.24 -13.47
C THR A 118 -0.63 3.62 -14.30
N ARG A 119 -1.57 4.41 -14.85
CA ARG A 119 -2.64 3.91 -15.74
C ARG A 119 -2.08 3.15 -16.92
N GLN A 120 -1.10 3.72 -17.64
CA GLN A 120 -0.47 3.09 -18.79
C GLN A 120 0.20 1.76 -18.42
N GLY A 121 0.88 1.69 -17.28
CA GLY A 121 1.47 0.44 -16.79
C GLY A 121 0.42 -0.63 -16.51
N VAL A 122 -0.72 -0.25 -15.93
CA VAL A 122 -1.84 -1.17 -15.68
C VAL A 122 -2.46 -1.67 -17.00
N GLU A 123 -2.69 -0.78 -17.97
CA GLU A 123 -3.22 -1.14 -19.30
C GLU A 123 -2.31 -2.10 -20.08
N GLN A 124 -1.00 -2.00 -19.86
CA GLN A 124 0.01 -2.87 -20.47
C GLN A 124 0.17 -4.23 -19.76
N GLY A 125 -0.68 -4.55 -18.79
CA GLY A 125 -0.61 -5.80 -18.04
C GLY A 125 0.47 -5.81 -16.95
N GLY A 126 0.96 -4.64 -16.53
CA GLY A 126 2.04 -4.54 -15.53
C GLY A 126 1.72 -5.12 -14.15
N LEU A 127 0.46 -5.49 -13.87
CA LEU A 127 0.05 -6.15 -12.62
C LEU A 127 0.08 -7.68 -12.70
N ASP A 128 0.24 -8.26 -13.90
CA ASP A 128 0.09 -9.70 -14.16
C ASP A 128 1.17 -10.56 -13.48
N ALA A 129 2.30 -9.96 -13.09
CA ALA A 129 3.38 -10.64 -12.38
C ALA A 129 3.18 -10.70 -10.85
N THR A 130 2.02 -10.27 -10.33
CA THR A 130 1.65 -10.40 -8.91
C THR A 130 0.36 -11.21 -8.76
N PRO A 131 0.22 -11.98 -7.66
CA PRO A 131 -1.03 -12.66 -7.39
C PRO A 131 -2.13 -11.66 -7.00
N VAL A 132 -3.37 -11.97 -7.39
CA VAL A 132 -4.57 -11.32 -6.86
C VAL A 132 -4.92 -11.98 -5.52
N VAL A 133 -5.08 -11.16 -4.50
CA VAL A 133 -5.17 -11.53 -3.09
C VAL A 133 -6.35 -10.83 -2.42
N LEU A 134 -6.87 -11.41 -1.34
CA LEU A 134 -7.84 -10.70 -0.49
C LEU A 134 -7.13 -9.57 0.27
N THR A 135 -7.24 -8.35 -0.21
CA THR A 135 -6.71 -7.15 0.47
C THR A 135 -7.64 -6.68 1.59
N HIS A 136 -7.13 -5.92 2.56
CA HIS A 136 -7.91 -5.42 3.70
C HIS A 136 -8.93 -4.34 3.32
N GLY A 137 -8.64 -3.53 2.31
CA GLY A 137 -9.48 -2.39 1.90
C GLY A 137 -9.24 -1.11 2.72
N ASP A 138 -9.10 -1.23 4.04
CA ASP A 138 -8.86 -0.11 4.97
C ASP A 138 -7.64 -0.37 5.89
N PHE A 139 -6.44 -0.48 5.31
CA PHE A 139 -5.23 -0.88 6.05
C PHE A 139 -4.57 0.32 6.75
N LEU A 140 -5.19 0.77 7.85
CA LEU A 140 -4.75 1.93 8.64
C LEU A 140 -4.22 1.54 10.03
N PRO A 141 -3.38 2.38 10.67
CA PRO A 141 -2.93 2.19 12.06
C PRO A 141 -4.05 1.92 13.08
N SER A 142 -5.25 2.45 12.86
CA SER A 142 -6.43 2.23 13.72
C SER A 142 -7.00 0.81 13.65
N ASN A 143 -6.69 0.09 12.57
CA ASN A 143 -7.20 -1.26 12.30
C ASN A 143 -6.16 -2.34 12.60
N ILE A 144 -4.98 -1.96 13.09
CA ILE A 144 -3.91 -2.86 13.53
C ILE A 144 -3.96 -2.95 15.06
N MET A 145 -4.27 -4.13 15.58
CA MET A 145 -4.28 -4.42 17.00
C MET A 145 -2.90 -4.90 17.44
N VAL A 146 -2.33 -4.29 18.47
CA VAL A 146 -1.00 -4.61 18.97
C VAL A 146 -0.98 -4.84 20.47
N GLU A 147 -0.04 -5.65 20.92
CA GLU A 147 0.31 -5.74 22.33
C GLU A 147 0.97 -4.41 22.79
N PRO A 148 0.46 -3.76 23.86
CA PRO A 148 0.84 -2.39 24.21
C PRO A 148 2.33 -2.14 24.48
N VAL A 149 3.07 -3.11 25.00
CA VAL A 149 4.47 -2.93 25.43
C VAL A 149 5.44 -3.12 24.27
N SER A 150 5.29 -4.21 23.52
CA SER A 150 6.20 -4.69 22.49
C SER A 150 5.82 -4.27 21.07
N TRP A 151 4.56 -3.86 20.87
CA TRP A 151 3.93 -3.60 19.58
C TRP A 151 3.94 -4.82 18.63
N THR A 152 3.92 -6.01 19.21
CA THR A 152 3.66 -7.23 18.45
C THR A 152 2.23 -7.18 17.93
N VAL A 153 2.02 -7.47 16.66
CA VAL A 153 0.66 -7.49 16.08
C VAL A 153 -0.12 -8.69 16.59
N GLU A 154 -1.27 -8.41 17.18
CA GLU A 154 -2.25 -9.39 17.67
C GLU A 154 -3.32 -9.71 16.61
N GLY A 155 -3.62 -8.76 15.73
CA GLY A 155 -4.50 -8.98 14.60
C GLY A 155 -4.94 -7.71 13.88
N TYR A 156 -5.82 -7.90 12.91
CA TYR A 156 -6.38 -6.84 12.07
C TYR A 156 -7.90 -6.88 12.15
N VAL A 157 -8.51 -5.71 12.27
CA VAL A 157 -9.96 -5.53 12.41
C VAL A 157 -10.52 -4.66 11.29
N ASP A 158 -11.85 -4.62 11.16
CA ASP A 158 -12.55 -3.84 10.13
C ASP A 158 -12.27 -4.29 8.68
N TRP A 159 -12.64 -5.54 8.41
CA TRP A 159 -12.52 -6.17 7.08
C TRP A 159 -13.68 -5.84 6.14
N ALA A 160 -14.47 -4.79 6.43
CA ALA A 160 -15.68 -4.47 5.67
C ALA A 160 -15.39 -4.13 4.19
N GLU A 161 -14.25 -3.48 3.94
CA GLU A 161 -13.79 -3.06 2.61
C GLU A 161 -12.91 -4.10 1.91
N ALA A 162 -12.82 -5.33 2.46
CA ALA A 162 -11.93 -6.35 1.92
C ALA A 162 -12.34 -6.77 0.50
N GLU A 163 -11.37 -6.77 -0.41
CA GLU A 163 -11.59 -7.05 -1.82
C GLU A 163 -10.41 -7.82 -2.44
N HIS A 164 -10.71 -8.69 -3.41
CA HIS A 164 -9.70 -9.35 -4.23
C HIS A 164 -9.05 -8.37 -5.20
N LEU A 165 -7.80 -8.00 -4.95
CA LEU A 165 -7.02 -7.05 -5.74
C LEU A 165 -5.57 -7.54 -5.91
N PRO A 166 -4.80 -7.03 -6.88
CA PRO A 166 -3.39 -7.37 -7.02
C PRO A 166 -2.61 -7.06 -5.74
N THR A 167 -1.67 -7.92 -5.39
CA THR A 167 -0.87 -7.74 -4.17
C THR A 167 -0.17 -6.39 -4.19
N GLY A 168 -0.25 -5.65 -3.09
CA GLY A 168 0.34 -4.32 -2.95
C GLY A 168 -0.66 -3.17 -2.97
N MET A 169 -1.91 -3.40 -3.36
CA MET A 169 -2.92 -2.33 -3.37
C MET A 169 -3.17 -1.68 -2.00
N CYS A 170 -3.01 -2.42 -0.89
CA CYS A 170 -3.12 -1.85 0.46
C CYS A 170 -1.76 -1.53 1.12
N LEU A 171 -0.64 -1.55 0.37
CA LEU A 171 0.67 -1.15 0.89
C LEU A 171 0.79 0.36 1.14
N TYR A 172 -0.20 1.16 0.75
CA TYR A 172 -0.30 2.55 1.22
C TYR A 172 -0.27 2.64 2.76
N GLY A 173 -0.75 1.60 3.47
CA GLY A 173 -0.70 1.58 4.93
C GLY A 173 0.71 1.47 5.51
N LEU A 174 1.69 1.01 4.73
CA LEU A 174 3.10 1.11 5.13
C LEU A 174 3.52 2.58 5.25
N GLU A 175 3.13 3.44 4.31
CA GLU A 175 3.47 4.87 4.38
C GLU A 175 2.87 5.50 5.64
N TYR A 176 1.63 5.15 6.00
CA TYR A 176 1.03 5.55 7.27
C TYR A 176 1.80 5.11 8.51
N LEU A 177 2.52 3.98 8.46
CA LEU A 177 3.34 3.51 9.57
C LEU A 177 4.69 4.22 9.64
N LEU A 178 5.15 4.83 8.54
CA LEU A 178 6.48 5.44 8.42
C LEU A 178 6.52 6.93 8.76
N GLY A 179 5.38 7.52 9.12
CA GLY A 179 5.27 8.92 9.47
C GLY A 179 3.88 9.27 10.00
N TYR A 180 3.55 10.55 9.98
CA TYR A 180 2.24 11.04 10.38
C TYR A 180 1.85 12.29 9.60
N VAL A 181 0.55 12.52 9.48
CA VAL A 181 0.03 13.79 8.96
C VAL A 181 0.09 14.83 10.07
N GLU A 182 0.70 15.97 9.76
CA GLU A 182 0.59 17.20 10.53
C GLU A 182 -0.37 18.12 9.77
N SER A 183 -1.64 18.09 10.18
CA SER A 183 -2.70 18.87 9.54
C SER A 183 -2.48 20.36 9.82
N GLY A 184 -2.52 21.17 8.77
CA GLY A 184 -2.38 22.60 8.89
C GLY A 184 -3.61 23.23 9.54
N CYS A 185 -3.44 24.07 10.57
CA CYS A 185 -4.52 24.88 11.13
C CYS A 185 -4.35 26.36 10.74
N GLY A 186 -5.28 26.85 9.91
CA GLY A 186 -5.36 28.25 9.47
C GLY A 186 -4.65 28.55 8.14
N GLU A 187 -4.88 29.76 7.59
CA GLU A 187 -4.49 30.16 6.23
C GLU A 187 -2.97 30.09 5.92
N ARG A 188 -2.12 29.98 6.94
CA ARG A 188 -0.65 30.06 6.80
C ARG A 188 0.08 28.74 7.02
N VAL A 189 -0.59 27.70 7.55
CA VAL A 189 0.01 26.39 7.81
C VAL A 189 -0.59 25.40 6.83
N ARG A 190 0.25 24.87 5.94
CA ARG A 190 -0.16 23.81 5.02
C ARG A 190 -0.01 22.47 5.71
N SER A 191 -0.98 21.58 5.47
CA SER A 191 -0.86 20.18 5.81
C SER A 191 0.38 19.57 5.16
N ARG A 192 1.05 18.70 5.89
CA ARG A 192 2.20 17.95 5.37
C ARG A 192 2.22 16.55 5.94
N PHE A 193 2.76 15.62 5.18
CA PHE A 193 3.15 14.31 5.69
C PHE A 193 4.58 14.40 6.22
N VAL A 194 4.77 14.06 7.49
CA VAL A 194 6.08 14.08 8.16
C VAL A 194 6.56 12.64 8.34
N TYR A 195 7.57 12.25 7.57
CA TYR A 195 8.28 11.00 7.80
C TYR A 195 9.08 11.06 9.10
N TYR A 196 9.24 9.91 9.76
CA TYR A 196 10.20 9.79 10.86
C TYR A 196 11.63 9.93 10.34
N GLU A 197 12.53 10.46 11.15
CA GLU A 197 13.97 10.54 10.81
C GLU A 197 14.58 9.16 10.56
N GLN A 198 14.02 8.11 11.18
CA GLN A 198 14.45 6.72 10.99
C GLN A 198 13.72 6.00 9.84
N VAL A 199 13.03 6.74 8.94
CA VAL A 199 12.20 6.14 7.90
C VAL A 199 12.92 5.11 7.03
N ASP A 200 14.18 5.35 6.65
CA ASP A 200 14.92 4.43 5.80
C ASP A 200 15.22 3.11 6.52
N GLU A 201 15.64 3.20 7.79
CA GLU A 201 15.88 2.03 8.64
C GLU A 201 14.59 1.21 8.90
N LEU A 202 13.45 1.90 9.05
CA LEU A 202 12.15 1.26 9.22
C LEU A 202 11.65 0.61 7.92
N ARG A 203 11.79 1.30 6.78
CA ARG A 203 11.42 0.81 5.45
C ARG A 203 12.27 -0.39 5.07
N GLU A 204 13.58 -0.35 5.33
CA GLU A 204 14.47 -1.50 5.15
C GLU A 204 14.02 -2.69 6.00
N ALA A 205 13.70 -2.49 7.28
CA ALA A 205 13.25 -3.57 8.15
C ALA A 205 11.96 -4.25 7.64
N PHE A 206 11.03 -3.50 7.05
CA PHE A 206 9.84 -4.06 6.40
C PHE A 206 10.21 -4.88 5.16
N TRP A 207 10.94 -4.28 4.21
CA TRP A 207 11.22 -4.91 2.92
C TRP A 207 12.10 -6.14 3.06
N THR A 208 13.16 -6.08 3.86
CA THR A 208 14.02 -7.23 4.17
C THR A 208 13.19 -8.39 4.72
N ALA A 209 12.29 -8.11 5.68
CA ALA A 209 11.44 -9.15 6.26
C ALA A 209 10.41 -9.73 5.28
N LEU A 210 9.92 -8.92 4.33
CA LEU A 210 9.00 -9.37 3.30
C LEU A 210 9.73 -10.22 2.25
N GLU A 211 10.92 -9.80 1.82
CA GLU A 211 11.77 -10.51 0.86
C GLU A 211 12.23 -11.87 1.40
N GLU A 212 12.61 -11.93 2.68
CA GLU A 212 12.93 -13.18 3.36
C GLU A 212 11.76 -14.17 3.34
N GLN A 213 10.53 -13.68 3.51
CA GLN A 213 9.32 -14.51 3.54
C GLN A 213 8.77 -14.80 2.13
N VAL A 214 9.01 -13.92 1.17
CA VAL A 214 8.51 -14.01 -0.21
C VAL A 214 9.65 -13.77 -1.21
N PRO A 215 10.59 -14.72 -1.38
CA PRO A 215 11.74 -14.52 -2.28
C PRO A 215 11.34 -14.20 -3.74
N ALA A 216 10.13 -14.57 -4.13
CA ALA A 216 9.59 -14.28 -5.46
C ALA A 216 9.51 -12.77 -5.78
N ILE A 217 9.36 -11.89 -4.78
CA ILE A 217 9.32 -10.43 -5.03
C ILE A 217 10.69 -9.85 -5.38
N CYS A 218 11.78 -10.61 -5.19
CA CYS A 218 13.12 -10.21 -5.63
C CYS A 218 13.30 -10.38 -7.14
N HIS A 219 12.40 -11.09 -7.82
CA HIS A 219 12.38 -11.12 -9.29
C HIS A 219 11.92 -9.77 -9.84
N GLU A 220 12.62 -9.27 -10.85
CA GLU A 220 12.40 -7.92 -11.41
C GLU A 220 10.93 -7.68 -11.82
N ASP A 221 10.29 -8.65 -12.49
CA ASP A 221 8.89 -8.50 -12.93
C ASP A 221 7.91 -8.43 -11.76
N ALA A 222 8.07 -9.30 -10.76
CA ALA A 222 7.25 -9.28 -9.56
C ALA A 222 7.46 -8.00 -8.76
N ARG A 223 8.71 -7.53 -8.65
CA ARG A 223 9.07 -6.28 -7.98
C ARG A 223 8.40 -5.08 -8.66
N ARG A 224 8.54 -4.95 -9.98
CA ARG A 224 7.93 -3.86 -10.76
C ARG A 224 6.40 -3.88 -10.69
N ALA A 225 5.81 -5.07 -10.77
CA ALA A 225 4.37 -5.23 -10.64
C ALA A 225 3.87 -4.87 -9.24
N LEU A 226 4.61 -5.24 -8.19
CA LEU A 226 4.32 -4.85 -6.81
C LEU A 226 4.42 -3.34 -6.61
N GLU A 227 5.45 -2.69 -7.14
CA GLU A 227 5.62 -1.24 -7.08
C GLU A 227 4.50 -0.49 -7.82
N LEU A 228 4.13 -0.98 -9.01
CA LEU A 228 2.99 -0.46 -9.76
C LEU A 228 1.68 -0.61 -8.95
N SER A 229 1.49 -1.78 -8.33
CA SER A 229 0.34 -2.07 -7.47
C SER A 229 0.28 -1.13 -6.25
N CYS A 230 1.42 -0.84 -5.62
CA CYS A 230 1.51 0.17 -4.56
C CYS A 230 1.10 1.56 -5.04
N ASP A 231 1.59 1.98 -6.21
CA ASP A 231 1.25 3.30 -6.78
C ASP A 231 -0.25 3.42 -7.04
N VAL A 232 -0.87 2.38 -7.62
CA VAL A 232 -2.32 2.33 -7.83
C VAL A 232 -3.03 2.41 -6.48
N GLY A 233 -2.62 1.62 -5.49
CA GLY A 233 -3.18 1.64 -4.15
C GLY A 233 -3.19 3.02 -3.51
N ILE A 234 -2.04 3.71 -3.53
CA ILE A 234 -1.90 5.08 -3.01
C ILE A 234 -2.81 6.06 -3.77
N LEU A 235 -2.80 6.00 -5.10
CA LEU A 235 -3.61 6.88 -5.95
C LEU A 235 -5.11 6.69 -5.69
N LEU A 236 -5.58 5.44 -5.57
CA LEU A 236 -7.00 5.18 -5.31
C LEU A 236 -7.40 5.54 -3.89
N TRP A 237 -6.52 5.33 -2.90
CA TRP A 237 -6.81 5.62 -1.49
C TRP A 237 -6.82 7.12 -1.18
N LYS A 238 -5.82 7.86 -1.67
CA LYS A 238 -5.66 9.30 -1.38
C LYS A 238 -6.10 10.23 -2.51
N GLY A 239 -6.37 9.71 -3.70
CA GLY A 239 -6.77 10.52 -4.84
C GLY A 239 -8.24 10.90 -4.88
N PHE A 240 -9.08 10.27 -4.06
CA PHE A 240 -10.50 10.55 -3.98
C PHE A 240 -10.88 11.02 -2.59
N ALA A 241 -11.71 12.05 -2.53
CA ALA A 241 -12.26 12.56 -1.30
C ALA A 241 -13.33 11.63 -0.75
N TRP A 242 -13.44 11.59 0.58
CA TRP A 242 -14.52 10.90 1.27
C TRP A 242 -15.61 11.93 1.59
N ASP A 243 -16.66 11.96 0.78
CA ASP A 243 -17.79 12.88 0.96
C ASP A 243 -19.00 12.06 1.48
N ASP A 244 -19.10 11.90 2.79
CA ASP A 244 -20.23 11.23 3.48
C ASP A 244 -20.58 9.83 2.91
N GLY A 245 -19.54 9.06 2.55
CA GLY A 245 -19.67 7.70 2.02
C GLY A 245 -19.65 7.58 0.50
N ALA A 246 -19.56 8.69 -0.25
CA ALA A 246 -19.25 8.69 -1.67
C ALA A 246 -17.75 8.93 -1.91
N ILE A 247 -17.12 8.09 -2.75
CA ILE A 247 -15.71 8.18 -3.14
C ILE A 247 -15.64 8.36 -4.66
N ASP A 248 -16.23 9.46 -5.12
CA ASP A 248 -16.41 9.72 -6.55
C ASP A 248 -15.72 11.02 -7.01
N ARG A 249 -15.38 11.91 -6.08
CA ARG A 249 -14.74 13.20 -6.35
C ARG A 249 -13.22 13.10 -6.16
N VAL A 250 -12.46 13.59 -7.13
CA VAL A 250 -11.00 13.72 -7.00
C VAL A 250 -10.66 14.82 -5.97
N VAL A 251 -9.65 14.56 -5.15
CA VAL A 251 -9.22 15.48 -4.08
C VAL A 251 -8.82 16.86 -4.59
N SER A 252 -9.06 17.86 -3.76
CA SER A 252 -8.76 19.27 -3.99
C SER A 252 -7.89 19.85 -2.86
N PRO A 253 -6.96 20.76 -3.13
CA PRO A 253 -6.13 21.37 -2.08
C PRO A 253 -6.96 22.17 -1.06
N GLU A 254 -8.14 22.66 -1.44
CA GLU A 254 -8.99 23.51 -0.60
C GLU A 254 -9.79 22.69 0.42
N SER A 255 -10.25 21.49 0.06
CA SER A 255 -11.09 20.66 0.93
C SER A 255 -10.36 19.43 1.49
N ASP A 256 -9.31 18.96 0.82
CA ASP A 256 -8.68 17.66 1.05
C ASP A 256 -7.15 17.82 1.20
N ALA A 257 -6.72 18.85 1.93
CA ALA A 257 -5.31 19.24 2.02
C ALA A 257 -4.40 18.14 2.59
N ASP A 258 -4.89 17.34 3.53
CA ASP A 258 -4.16 16.22 4.13
C ASP A 258 -3.92 15.10 3.11
N GLU A 259 -4.92 14.77 2.30
CA GLU A 259 -4.85 13.79 1.21
C GLU A 259 -3.84 14.20 0.16
N VAL A 260 -3.90 15.47 -0.27
CA VAL A 260 -2.98 16.03 -1.27
C VAL A 260 -1.54 16.00 -0.73
N ALA A 261 -1.34 16.40 0.53
CA ALA A 261 -0.03 16.34 1.17
C ALA A 261 0.55 14.92 1.23
N CYS A 262 -0.28 13.92 1.54
CA CYS A 262 0.13 12.52 1.47
C CYS A 262 0.52 12.10 0.05
N LEU A 263 -0.29 12.42 -0.96
CA LEU A 263 0.01 12.07 -2.36
C LEU A 263 1.35 12.65 -2.81
N GLU A 264 1.60 13.92 -2.51
CA GLU A 264 2.85 14.59 -2.89
C GLU A 264 4.05 13.94 -2.19
N ALA A 265 3.97 13.71 -0.88
CA ALA A 265 5.02 13.06 -0.12
C ALA A 265 5.32 11.64 -0.61
N TRP A 266 4.28 10.84 -0.87
CA TRP A 266 4.43 9.40 -1.13
C TRP A 266 4.73 9.08 -2.58
N LEU A 267 4.32 9.91 -3.53
CA LEU A 267 4.47 9.63 -4.97
C LEU A 267 5.45 10.55 -5.70
N VAL A 268 5.73 11.75 -5.17
CA VAL A 268 6.53 12.77 -5.85
C VAL A 268 7.83 13.05 -5.09
N GLU A 269 7.75 13.25 -3.78
CA GLU A 269 8.85 13.77 -2.97
C GLU A 269 9.72 12.69 -2.32
N LYS A 270 9.50 11.40 -2.65
CA LYS A 270 10.14 10.26 -1.95
C LYS A 270 11.60 10.58 -1.59
N PRO A 271 11.96 10.58 -0.29
CA PRO A 271 13.33 10.86 0.12
C PRO A 271 14.27 9.90 -0.61
N ASN A 272 15.38 10.44 -1.12
CA ASN A 272 16.35 9.73 -1.94
C ASN A 272 16.87 8.47 -1.22
N GLY A 273 16.24 7.32 -1.48
CA GLY A 273 16.61 6.06 -0.83
C GLY A 273 16.15 4.77 -1.53
N SER A 274 15.59 4.84 -2.75
CA SER A 274 15.17 3.63 -3.48
C SER A 274 15.21 3.79 -5.00
N ARG A 275 16.35 4.26 -5.51
CA ARG A 275 16.82 3.72 -6.79
C ARG A 275 17.78 2.60 -6.43
N HIS A 276 17.32 1.35 -6.42
CA HIS A 276 18.22 0.28 -6.82
C HIS A 276 18.58 0.56 -8.27
N SER A 277 19.68 1.29 -8.44
CA SER A 277 20.33 1.47 -9.72
C SER A 277 20.74 0.10 -10.22
N SER A 278 20.02 -0.40 -11.23
CA SER A 278 20.59 -1.37 -12.18
C SER A 278 21.93 -0.81 -12.67
N PRO A 279 22.98 -1.63 -12.78
CA PRO A 279 24.28 -1.14 -13.20
C PRO A 279 24.17 -0.54 -14.60
N SER A 280 24.59 0.71 -14.69
CA SER A 280 24.81 1.44 -15.93
C SER A 280 25.70 0.60 -16.86
N ASP A 281 25.16 0.29 -18.03
CA ASP A 281 25.86 -0.32 -19.16
C ASP A 281 26.81 0.72 -19.77
N ASP A 282 27.96 0.92 -19.12
CA ASP A 282 29.08 1.70 -19.64
C ASP A 282 29.96 0.77 -20.50
N SER A 283 29.52 0.51 -21.72
CA SER A 283 30.39 0.01 -22.79
C SER A 283 30.63 1.13 -23.80
N PRO A 284 31.85 1.70 -23.87
CA PRO A 284 32.17 2.68 -24.89
C PRO A 284 32.19 2.05 -26.28
N ARG A 285 31.42 2.68 -27.16
CA ARG A 285 31.30 2.39 -28.59
C ARG A 285 32.65 2.16 -29.25
N SER A 286 32.68 1.11 -30.06
CA SER A 286 33.66 0.84 -31.09
C SER A 286 33.89 2.05 -32.00
N LEU A 287 35.14 2.48 -32.08
CA LEU A 287 35.69 3.19 -33.23
C LEU A 287 37.16 2.79 -33.31
N PHE A 288 37.51 1.79 -34.12
CA PHE A 288 38.70 1.88 -34.97
C PHE A 288 38.56 1.03 -36.23
N SER A 289 38.95 1.69 -37.31
CA SER A 289 38.93 1.32 -38.71
C SER A 289 39.82 0.12 -39.05
N THR A 290 39.35 -0.66 -40.02
CA THR A 290 40.08 -1.47 -40.99
C THR A 290 41.50 -0.96 -41.30
N THR A 291 42.56 -1.79 -41.21
CA THR A 291 43.37 -2.25 -42.36
C THR A 291 44.44 -3.31 -42.00
N LEU A 292 44.52 -4.33 -42.86
CA LEU A 292 45.71 -5.03 -43.41
C LEU A 292 46.59 -6.04 -42.61
N CYS A 293 46.76 -7.20 -43.27
CA CYS A 293 47.90 -8.15 -43.30
C CYS A 293 48.34 -8.80 -41.97
N GLY A 294 48.55 -10.11 -41.85
CA GLY A 294 49.03 -11.06 -42.85
C GLY A 294 50.39 -11.60 -42.40
N ALA A 295 50.42 -12.86 -41.96
CA ALA A 295 51.59 -13.73 -41.72
C ALA A 295 52.63 -13.30 -40.66
N TRP A 296 53.00 -14.25 -39.77
CA TRP A 296 54.30 -14.94 -39.71
C TRP A 296 54.50 -15.57 -38.31
N ALA A 297 54.96 -16.83 -38.34
CA ALA A 297 55.52 -17.69 -37.29
C ALA A 297 54.58 -18.25 -36.21
#